data_AF-A0A0V0SA61-F1
#
_entry.id   AF-A0A0V0SA61-F1
#
_cell.length_a   1.000
_cell.length_b   1.000
_cell.length_c   1.000
_cell.angle_alpha   90.00
_cell.angle_beta   90.00
_cell.angle_gamma   90.00
#
_symmetry.space_group_name_H-M   'P 1'
#
loop_
_entity.id
_entity.type
_entity.pdbx_description
1 polymer ?
#
loop_
_entity_poly.entity_id
_entity_poly.type
_entity_poly.pdbx_seq_one_letter_code
_entity_poly.pdbx_strand_id
1 'polypeptide(L)'
;LHRSKNMHYSQLVFFFLLAFTVGIIQGWHDESSKNGEVHQIRPHLPTHNIHDDLQLRPGKTQNIEKPGRKTLTKERGEQIEKEAHANHKKVIEEMTNRFKDLKDNCFPRPKKGCRCTQPDGRLMYYDKDEDCKIKILK
;
A
#
# COMPACT_ATOMS: atom_id res chain seq x y z
N LEU A 1 -36.36 32.88 -56.45
CA LEU A 1 -35.86 31.53 -56.12
C LEU A 1 -34.57 31.63 -55.31
N HIS A 2 -34.64 31.49 -53.98
CA HIS A 2 -33.48 31.54 -53.10
C HIS A 2 -32.85 30.14 -53.03
N ARG A 3 -31.66 30.01 -53.63
CA ARG A 3 -30.93 28.75 -53.85
C ARG A 3 -30.36 28.23 -52.53
N SER A 4 -30.73 27.01 -52.18
CA SER A 4 -30.27 26.22 -51.03
C SER A 4 -28.74 26.24 -50.88
N LYS A 5 -28.26 26.79 -49.76
CA LYS A 5 -26.86 26.65 -49.27
C LYS A 5 -26.78 25.96 -47.91
N ASN A 6 -27.90 25.48 -47.37
CA ASN A 6 -27.98 24.90 -46.02
C ASN A 6 -27.68 23.39 -45.97
N MET A 7 -27.46 22.73 -47.12
CA MET A 7 -27.21 21.29 -47.17
C MET A 7 -25.76 20.92 -46.81
N HIS A 8 -24.78 21.76 -47.15
CA HIS A 8 -23.35 21.47 -46.91
C HIS A 8 -22.93 21.62 -45.45
N TYR A 9 -23.49 22.60 -44.73
CA TYR A 9 -23.13 22.83 -43.33
C TYR A 9 -23.60 21.68 -42.43
N SER A 10 -24.83 21.21 -42.62
CA SER A 10 -25.36 20.07 -41.87
C SER A 10 -24.56 18.79 -42.12
N GLN A 11 -24.14 18.55 -43.35
CA GLN A 11 -23.35 17.38 -43.72
C GLN A 11 -21.93 17.44 -43.13
N LEU A 12 -21.28 18.61 -43.18
CA LEU A 12 -19.96 18.82 -42.55
C LEU A 12 -20.02 18.62 -41.03
N VAL A 13 -21.03 19.17 -40.36
CA VAL A 13 -21.23 18.99 -38.90
C VAL A 13 -21.42 17.51 -38.56
N PHE A 14 -22.16 16.76 -39.38
CA PHE A 14 -22.35 15.33 -39.17
C PHE A 14 -21.03 14.55 -39.31
N PHE A 15 -20.17 14.89 -40.28
CA PHE A 15 -18.83 14.29 -40.41
C PHE A 15 -17.92 14.62 -39.22
N PHE A 16 -17.94 15.85 -38.71
CA PHE A 16 -17.16 16.21 -37.52
C PHE A 16 -17.65 15.47 -36.26
N LEU A 17 -18.97 15.34 -36.07
CA LEU A 17 -19.53 14.57 -34.96
C LEU A 17 -19.19 13.09 -35.06
N LEU A 18 -19.29 12.50 -36.26
CA LEU A 18 -18.87 11.10 -36.48
C LEU A 18 -17.37 10.93 -36.22
N ALA A 19 -16.51 11.83 -36.70
CA ALA A 19 -15.07 11.77 -36.45
C ALA A 19 -14.73 11.90 -34.95
N PHE A 20 -15.45 12.76 -34.21
CA PHE A 20 -15.32 12.85 -32.76
C PHE A 20 -15.78 11.56 -32.08
N THR A 21 -16.92 10.98 -32.46
CA THR A 21 -17.39 9.72 -31.85
C THR A 21 -16.46 8.54 -32.15
N VAL A 22 -15.87 8.47 -33.35
CA VAL A 22 -14.92 7.40 -33.71
C VAL A 22 -13.55 7.62 -33.05
N GLY A 23 -13.08 8.86 -32.92
CA GLY A 23 -11.84 9.20 -32.21
C GLY A 23 -11.89 8.89 -30.71
N ILE A 24 -13.06 9.00 -30.08
CA ILE A 24 -13.26 8.61 -28.68
C ILE A 24 -13.17 7.08 -28.49
N ILE A 25 -13.58 6.27 -29.48
CA ILE A 25 -13.52 4.80 -29.38
C ILE A 25 -12.07 4.29 -29.42
N GLN A 26 -11.18 4.89 -30.21
CA GLN A 26 -9.75 4.51 -30.21
C GLN A 26 -8.99 5.05 -28.98
N GLY A 27 -9.42 6.20 -28.42
CA GLY A 27 -8.81 6.76 -27.21
C GLY A 27 -9.17 6.00 -25.93
N TRP A 28 -10.38 5.43 -25.84
CA TRP A 28 -10.86 4.75 -24.62
C TRP A 28 -10.51 3.26 -24.56
N HIS A 29 -10.07 2.64 -25.66
CA HIS A 29 -9.65 1.24 -25.65
C HIS A 29 -8.19 1.06 -25.14
N ASP A 30 -7.35 2.10 -25.18
CA ASP A 30 -5.95 2.02 -24.71
C ASP A 30 -5.83 2.25 -23.17
N GLU A 31 -6.80 2.93 -22.57
CA GLU A 31 -6.82 3.28 -21.13
C GLU A 31 -7.33 2.13 -20.23
N SER A 32 -7.84 1.03 -20.78
CA SER A 32 -8.40 -0.07 -19.96
C SER A 32 -7.40 -1.20 -19.67
N SER A 33 -6.19 -1.18 -20.26
CA SER A 33 -5.22 -2.26 -20.09
C SER A 33 -4.20 -2.06 -18.96
N LYS A 34 -4.18 -0.91 -18.27
CA LYS A 34 -3.15 -0.60 -17.24
C LYS A 34 -3.57 -0.86 -15.79
N ASN A 35 -4.81 -1.26 -15.54
CA ASN A 35 -5.35 -1.38 -14.18
C ASN A 35 -5.61 -2.84 -13.75
N GLY A 36 -4.92 -3.79 -14.37
CA GLY A 36 -5.08 -5.23 -14.12
C GLY A 36 -3.83 -5.93 -13.56
N GLU A 37 -2.67 -5.26 -13.50
CA GLU A 37 -1.56 -5.79 -12.73
C GLU A 37 -1.78 -5.39 -11.27
N VAL A 38 -2.46 -6.27 -10.53
CA VAL A 38 -2.18 -6.39 -9.10
C VAL A 38 -0.67 -6.58 -9.05
N HIS A 39 0.06 -5.52 -8.69
CA HIS A 39 1.41 -5.68 -8.21
C HIS A 39 1.27 -6.59 -7.00
N GLN A 40 1.42 -7.89 -7.24
CA GLN A 40 1.77 -8.83 -6.22
C GLN A 40 2.98 -8.18 -5.59
N ILE A 41 2.82 -7.67 -4.37
CA ILE A 41 3.92 -7.24 -3.54
C ILE A 41 4.72 -8.53 -3.39
N ARG A 42 5.66 -8.77 -4.32
CA ARG A 42 6.71 -9.74 -4.11
C ARG A 42 7.29 -9.29 -2.78
N PRO A 43 7.36 -10.16 -1.75
CA PRO A 43 8.20 -9.86 -0.62
C PRO A 43 9.53 -9.46 -1.24
N HIS A 44 9.94 -8.21 -1.06
CA HIS A 44 11.30 -7.82 -1.37
C HIS A 44 12.11 -8.62 -0.36
N LEU A 45 12.53 -9.81 -0.75
CA LEU A 45 13.55 -10.52 -0.01
C LEU A 45 14.74 -9.57 -0.04
N PRO A 46 15.20 -9.03 1.10
CA PRO A 46 16.28 -8.09 1.08
C PRO A 46 17.53 -8.89 0.70
N THR A 47 17.87 -8.91 -0.59
CA THR A 47 19.24 -9.18 -1.03
C THR A 47 20.05 -7.91 -0.75
N HIS A 48 20.11 -7.50 0.51
CA HIS A 48 21.18 -6.62 0.91
C HIS A 48 22.42 -7.49 0.91
N ASN A 49 23.12 -7.48 -0.23
CA ASN A 49 24.52 -7.88 -0.25
C ASN A 49 25.17 -7.05 0.85
N ILE A 50 25.60 -7.72 1.92
CA ILE A 50 26.36 -7.11 2.99
C ILE A 50 27.70 -6.73 2.37
N HIS A 51 27.76 -5.54 1.78
CA HIS A 51 29.02 -4.83 1.68
C HIS A 51 29.23 -4.26 3.08
N ASP A 52 30.07 -4.92 3.87
CA ASP A 52 30.53 -4.46 5.17
C ASP A 52 31.38 -3.18 5.00
N ASP A 53 30.76 -2.07 4.61
CA ASP A 53 31.34 -0.75 4.75
C ASP A 53 30.71 -0.08 5.97
N LEU A 54 31.32 -0.32 7.14
CA LEU A 54 31.00 0.40 8.37
C LEU A 54 31.37 1.88 8.21
N GLN A 55 30.47 2.66 7.62
CA GLN A 55 30.54 4.11 7.68
C GLN A 55 30.17 4.57 9.10
N LEU A 56 31.14 4.58 10.01
CA LEU A 56 31.02 5.21 11.32
C LEU A 56 30.70 6.71 11.13
N ARG A 57 29.58 7.18 11.68
CA ARG A 57 29.30 8.61 11.81
C ARG A 57 30.42 9.29 12.61
N PRO A 58 30.94 10.46 12.17
CA PRO A 58 31.94 11.21 12.93
C PRO A 58 31.27 11.86 14.16
N GLY A 59 31.35 11.17 15.30
CA GLY A 59 30.96 11.69 16.61
C GLY A 59 32.20 11.97 17.47
N LYS A 60 32.20 13.13 18.13
CA LYS A 60 33.24 13.62 19.07
C LYS A 60 33.75 12.51 20.00
N THR A 61 35.07 12.33 20.03
CA THR A 61 35.78 11.51 21.01
C THR A 61 35.67 12.15 22.40
N GLN A 62 34.69 11.72 23.19
CA GLN A 62 34.83 11.71 24.63
C GLN A 62 35.37 10.34 25.02
N ASN A 63 36.38 10.32 25.90
CA ASN A 63 36.96 9.10 26.46
C ASN A 63 35.87 8.33 27.23
N ILE A 64 35.13 7.49 26.52
CA ILE A 64 34.29 6.44 27.08
C ILE A 64 35.09 5.17 26.83
N GLU A 65 35.59 4.60 27.92
CA GLU A 65 36.17 3.26 27.93
C GLU A 65 35.23 2.32 27.18
N LYS A 66 35.65 1.88 25.99
CA LYS A 66 34.82 1.03 25.13
C LYS A 66 34.58 -0.28 25.90
N PRO A 67 33.35 -0.62 26.30
CA PRO A 67 33.11 -1.93 26.87
C PRO A 67 33.47 -2.93 25.78
N GLY A 68 34.43 -3.81 26.08
CA GLY A 68 34.99 -4.75 25.12
C GLY A 68 33.89 -5.44 24.32
N ARG A 69 34.04 -5.48 22.99
CA ARG A 69 33.18 -6.21 22.07
C ARG A 69 33.23 -7.69 22.48
N LYS A 70 32.26 -8.12 23.31
CA LYS A 70 32.11 -9.52 23.70
C LYS A 70 31.73 -10.29 22.44
N THR A 71 32.60 -11.16 21.96
CA THR A 71 32.32 -12.04 20.83
C THR A 71 31.11 -12.90 21.18
N LEU A 72 30.05 -12.82 20.39
CA LEU A 72 28.84 -13.60 20.60
C LEU A 72 29.20 -15.08 20.48
N THR A 73 28.94 -15.87 21.53
CA THR A 73 29.15 -17.32 21.45
C THR A 73 28.14 -17.92 20.48
N LYS A 74 28.51 -18.99 19.76
CA LYS A 74 27.61 -19.68 18.82
C LYS A 74 26.27 -20.04 19.46
N GLU A 75 26.31 -20.57 20.68
CA GLU A 75 25.12 -20.92 21.48
C GLU A 75 24.24 -19.70 21.77
N ARG A 76 24.85 -18.55 22.14
CA ARG A 76 24.13 -17.30 22.36
C ARG A 76 23.49 -16.78 21.07
N GLY A 77 24.16 -16.95 19.93
CA GLY A 77 23.62 -16.62 18.61
C GLY A 77 22.38 -17.44 18.27
N GLU A 78 22.45 -18.76 18.44
CA GLU A 78 21.31 -19.66 18.22
C GLU A 78 20.13 -19.35 19.15
N GLN A 79 20.39 -18.96 20.40
CA GLN A 79 19.35 -18.51 21.33
C GLN A 79 18.65 -17.24 20.84
N ILE A 80 19.41 -16.23 20.40
CA ILE A 80 18.86 -14.97 19.89
C ILE A 80 18.01 -15.23 18.65
N GLU A 81 18.47 -16.09 17.75
CA GLU A 81 17.72 -16.45 16.54
C GLU A 81 16.40 -17.16 16.88
N LYS A 82 16.44 -18.17 17.76
CA LYS A 82 15.22 -18.85 18.24
C LYS A 82 14.24 -17.89 18.89
N GLU A 83 14.72 -16.97 19.72
CA GLU A 83 13.90 -15.96 20.37
C GLU A 83 13.29 -14.99 19.35
N ALA A 84 14.07 -14.53 18.37
CA ALA A 84 13.61 -13.66 17.29
C ALA A 84 12.51 -14.32 16.46
N HIS A 85 12.66 -15.60 16.11
CA HIS A 85 11.62 -16.36 15.40
C HIS A 85 10.35 -16.51 16.25
N ALA A 86 10.49 -16.82 17.54
CA ALA A 86 9.35 -16.95 18.44
C ALA A 86 8.60 -15.62 18.60
N ASN A 87 9.32 -14.51 18.77
CA ASN A 87 8.74 -13.18 18.90
C ASN A 87 8.09 -12.72 17.59
N HIS A 88 8.73 -12.97 16.44
CA HIS A 88 8.13 -12.68 15.14
C HIS A 88 6.81 -13.43 14.94
N LYS A 89 6.77 -14.72 15.27
CA LYS A 89 5.53 -15.52 15.19
C LYS A 89 4.41 -14.92 16.05
N LYS A 90 4.71 -14.48 17.28
CA LYS A 90 3.73 -13.83 18.17
C LYS A 90 3.17 -12.53 17.58
N VAL A 91 4.03 -11.70 16.99
CA VAL A 91 3.61 -10.42 16.38
C VAL A 91 2.71 -10.66 15.16
N ILE A 92 3.03 -11.66 14.33
CA ILE A 92 2.20 -12.01 13.17
C ILE A 92 0.82 -12.52 13.61
N GLU A 93 0.77 -13.35 14.65
CA GLU A 93 -0.50 -13.83 15.22
C GLU A 93 -1.34 -12.68 15.80
N GLU A 94 -0.71 -11.78 16.57
CA GLU A 94 -1.37 -10.57 17.09
C GLU A 94 -1.92 -9.70 15.96
N MET A 95 -1.10 -9.45 14.93
CA MET A 95 -1.48 -8.64 13.77
C MET A 95 -2.68 -9.27 13.05
N THR A 96 -2.61 -10.56 12.75
CA THR A 96 -3.67 -11.29 12.07
C THR A 96 -4.98 -11.21 12.85
N ASN A 97 -4.92 -11.39 14.18
CA ASN A 97 -6.10 -11.29 15.04
C ASN A 97 -6.69 -9.87 15.12
N ARG A 98 -5.84 -8.83 15.12
CA ARG A 98 -6.28 -7.43 15.13
C ARG A 98 -6.94 -6.99 13.83
N PHE A 99 -6.53 -7.56 12.71
CA PHE A 99 -7.11 -7.28 11.39
C PHE A 99 -8.32 -8.15 11.07
N LYS A 100 -8.48 -9.26 11.80
CA LYS A 100 -9.59 -10.18 11.61
C LYS A 100 -10.94 -9.48 11.80
N ASP A 101 -11.84 -9.74 10.86
CA ASP A 101 -13.23 -9.28 10.89
C ASP A 101 -13.42 -7.75 10.86
N LEU A 102 -12.38 -6.96 10.54
CA LEU A 102 -12.54 -5.51 10.31
C LEU A 102 -13.32 -5.27 9.02
N LYS A 103 -14.16 -4.22 9.03
CA LYS A 103 -14.83 -3.71 7.83
C LYS A 103 -13.80 -3.28 6.78
N ASP A 104 -14.21 -3.30 5.53
CA ASP A 104 -13.40 -2.77 4.43
C ASP A 104 -12.98 -1.32 4.70
N ASN A 105 -11.75 -0.99 4.31
CA ASN A 105 -11.12 0.31 4.54
C ASN A 105 -10.94 0.71 6.01
N CYS A 106 -11.03 -0.23 6.95
CA CYS A 106 -10.73 -0.02 8.36
C CYS A 106 -9.40 -0.66 8.78
N PHE A 107 -8.66 0.04 9.65
CA PHE A 107 -7.34 -0.37 10.14
C PHE A 107 -7.26 -0.21 11.67
N PRO A 108 -6.71 -1.19 12.41
CA PRO A 108 -6.59 -1.10 13.86
C PRO A 108 -5.59 -0.01 14.27
N ARG A 109 -5.85 0.66 15.38
CA ARG A 109 -4.94 1.67 15.95
C ARG A 109 -4.05 1.05 17.03
N PRO A 110 -2.82 1.55 17.24
CA PRO A 110 -1.91 1.00 18.25
C PRO A 110 -2.46 1.02 19.69
N LYS A 111 -3.25 2.04 20.04
CA LYS A 111 -3.82 2.21 21.39
C LYS A 111 -5.11 1.42 21.58
N LYS A 112 -6.16 1.81 20.86
CA LYS A 112 -7.50 1.20 20.90
C LYS A 112 -8.31 1.63 19.69
N GLY A 113 -9.28 0.81 19.30
CA GLY A 113 -10.21 1.08 18.23
C GLY A 113 -9.56 1.03 16.86
N CYS A 114 -10.25 1.59 15.88
CA CYS A 114 -9.79 1.57 14.49
C CYS A 114 -9.97 2.93 13.81
N ARG A 115 -9.32 3.06 12.65
CA ARG A 115 -9.51 4.15 11.71
C ARG A 115 -10.12 3.58 10.43
N CYS A 116 -11.24 4.12 9.99
CA CYS A 116 -11.92 3.74 8.75
C CYS A 116 -11.90 4.89 7.75
N THR A 117 -11.71 4.56 6.48
CA THR A 117 -11.91 5.51 5.37
C THR A 117 -13.29 5.27 4.78
N GLN A 118 -14.14 6.28 4.84
CA GLN A 118 -15.46 6.25 4.23
C GLN A 118 -15.37 6.37 2.71
N PRO A 119 -16.42 5.97 1.96
CA PRO A 119 -16.45 6.08 0.50
C PRO A 119 -16.29 7.50 -0.03
N ASP A 120 -16.64 8.51 0.78
CA ASP A 120 -16.47 9.93 0.47
C ASP A 120 -15.05 10.46 0.77
N GLY A 121 -14.12 9.58 1.17
CA GLY A 121 -12.75 9.91 1.53
C GLY A 121 -12.59 10.42 2.97
N ARG A 122 -13.66 10.52 3.76
CA ARG A 122 -13.57 10.99 5.15
C ARG A 122 -13.00 9.91 6.07
N LEU A 123 -12.22 10.35 7.05
CA LEU A 123 -11.63 9.48 8.06
C LEU A 123 -12.49 9.45 9.31
N MET A 124 -12.93 8.25 9.69
CA MET A 124 -13.66 8.00 10.93
C MET A 124 -12.78 7.25 11.92
N TYR A 125 -12.82 7.69 13.18
CA TYR A 125 -12.08 7.07 14.27
C TYR A 125 -13.06 6.49 15.25
N TYR A 126 -12.90 5.20 15.53
CA TYR A 126 -13.64 4.51 16.57
C TYR A 126 -12.68 4.25 17.73
N ASP A 127 -13.21 4.30 18.95
CA ASP A 127 -12.43 4.02 20.17
C ASP A 127 -12.48 2.55 20.58
N LYS A 128 -13.46 1.82 20.04
CA LYS A 128 -13.73 0.41 20.32
C LYS A 128 -13.51 -0.42 19.06
N ASP A 129 -12.93 -1.59 19.21
CA ASP A 129 -12.61 -2.47 18.08
C ASP A 129 -13.90 -3.08 17.48
N GLU A 130 -14.92 -3.28 18.32
CA GLU A 130 -16.19 -3.89 17.95
C GLU A 130 -16.99 -3.02 16.97
N ASP A 131 -16.87 -1.70 17.07
CA ASP A 131 -17.56 -0.75 16.20
C ASP A 131 -17.06 -0.81 14.75
N CYS A 132 -15.85 -1.34 14.57
CA CYS A 132 -15.15 -1.48 13.31
C CYS A 132 -15.29 -2.86 12.68
N LYS A 133 -15.84 -3.82 13.42
CA LYS A 133 -15.97 -5.19 12.94
C LYS A 133 -17.23 -5.37 12.11
N ILE A 134 -17.17 -6.31 11.17
CA ILE A 134 -18.31 -6.70 10.34
C ILE A 134 -19.32 -7.39 11.26
N LYS A 135 -20.53 -6.85 11.35
CA LYS A 135 -21.64 -7.49 12.05
C LYS A 135 -22.26 -8.49 11.08
N ILE A 136 -21.96 -9.78 11.25
CA ILE A 136 -22.68 -10.83 10.52
C ILE A 136 -24.09 -10.87 11.10
N LEU A 137 -25.05 -10.28 10.39
CA LEU A 137 -26.47 -10.46 10.68
C LEU A 137 -26.77 -11.94 10.46
N LYS A 138 -27.15 -12.64 11.54
CA LYS A 138 -27.64 -14.03 11.50
C LYS A 138 -29.14 -14.04 11.24
#